data_AF-A0A8T1KF27-F1
#
_entry.id   AF-A0A8T1KF27-F1
#
_cell.length_a   1.000
_cell.length_b   1.000
_cell.length_c   1.000
_cell.angle_alpha   90.00
_cell.angle_beta   90.00
_cell.angle_gamma   90.00
#
_symmetry.space_group_name_H-M   'P 1'
#
loop_
_entity.id
_entity.type
_entity.pdbx_description
1 polymer ?
#
loop_
_entity_poly.entity_id
_entity_poly.type
_entity_poly.pdbx_seq_one_letter_code
_entity_poly.pdbx_strand_id
1 'polypeptide(L)'
;MWGSSGDDTRQRFGIDATRPVLAKWYKFTEQWVNVTLKQTSGGQFTAADFTRLLLVRSGEKMCWRLEALFKHVDICRWFRETGAV
;
A
#
# COMPACT_ATOMS: atom_id res chain seq x y z
N MET A 1 12.53 -43.75 -2.21
CA MET A 1 11.54 -42.93 -1.49
C MET A 1 12.14 -41.54 -1.31
N TRP A 2 11.70 -40.57 -2.10
CA TRP A 2 12.04 -39.16 -1.88
C TRP A 2 11.08 -38.58 -0.84
N GLY A 3 11.64 -37.85 0.12
CA GLY A 3 10.90 -37.08 1.11
C GLY A 3 11.77 -35.91 1.52
N SER A 4 12.02 -35.00 0.58
CA SER A 4 12.76 -33.75 0.84
C SER A 4 11.95 -32.88 1.81
N SER A 5 12.38 -32.86 3.06
CA SER A 5 12.04 -31.83 4.05
C SER A 5 12.65 -30.52 3.56
N GLY A 6 11.83 -29.66 2.97
CA GLY A 6 12.32 -28.43 2.37
C GLY A 6 11.22 -27.54 1.83
N ASP A 7 10.17 -27.27 2.61
CA ASP A 7 9.20 -26.24 2.22
C ASP A 7 8.40 -25.62 3.38
N ASP A 8 9.04 -25.35 4.51
CA ASP A 8 8.38 -24.63 5.64
C ASP A 8 9.09 -23.32 6.02
N THR A 9 10.19 -22.99 5.34
CA THR A 9 10.97 -21.76 5.61
C THR A 9 10.63 -20.62 4.67
N ARG A 10 9.97 -20.84 3.53
CA ARG A 10 9.66 -19.78 2.57
C ARG A 10 8.51 -18.85 2.99
N GLN A 11 7.64 -19.27 3.90
CA GLN A 11 6.44 -18.50 4.23
C GLN A 11 6.65 -17.47 5.36
N ARG A 12 7.71 -17.61 6.17
CA ARG A 12 8.01 -16.70 7.29
C ARG A 12 8.73 -15.42 6.88
N PHE A 13 9.58 -15.45 5.85
CA PHE A 13 10.37 -14.27 5.45
C PHE A 13 9.56 -13.17 4.76
N GLY A 14 8.36 -13.47 4.25
CA GLY A 14 7.50 -12.49 3.59
C GLY A 14 6.71 -11.59 4.55
N ILE A 15 6.33 -12.10 5.73
CA ILE A 15 5.46 -11.40 6.69
C ILE A 15 6.29 -10.54 7.66
N ASP A 16 7.48 -11.02 8.05
CA ASP A 16 8.29 -10.30 9.04
C ASP A 16 9.07 -9.12 8.43
N ALA A 17 9.47 -9.19 7.16
CA ALA A 17 10.08 -8.06 6.45
C ALA A 17 9.07 -7.00 5.98
N THR A 18 7.78 -7.37 5.84
CA THR A 18 6.72 -6.42 5.46
C THR A 18 6.21 -5.61 6.65
N ARG A 19 6.25 -6.13 7.88
CA ARG A 19 5.81 -5.39 9.09
C ARG A 19 6.54 -4.05 9.29
N PRO A 20 7.88 -3.94 9.17
CA PRO A 20 8.58 -2.66 9.31
C PRO A 20 8.22 -1.68 8.20
N VAL A 21 8.10 -2.17 6.97
CA VAL A 21 7.71 -1.35 5.81
C VAL A 21 6.30 -0.82 6.00
N LEU A 22 5.35 -1.68 6.37
CA LEU A 22 3.97 -1.32 6.67
C LEU A 22 3.87 -0.36 7.87
N ALA A 23 4.67 -0.56 8.92
CA ALA A 23 4.70 0.34 10.07
C ALA A 23 5.29 1.72 9.71
N LYS A 24 6.33 1.76 8.85
CA LYS A 24 6.88 3.00 8.32
C LYS A 24 5.86 3.70 7.40
N TRP A 25 5.14 2.93 6.60
CA TRP A 25 4.00 3.40 5.79
C TRP A 25 2.87 3.97 6.64
N TYR A 26 2.51 3.31 7.75
CA TYR A 26 1.49 3.79 8.68
C TYR A 26 1.87 5.11 9.35
N LYS A 27 3.18 5.35 9.54
CA LYS A 27 3.70 6.63 10.04
C LYS A 27 3.66 7.74 8.99
N PHE A 28 3.67 7.41 7.70
CA PHE A 28 3.45 8.41 6.65
C PHE A 28 1.97 8.76 6.62
N THR A 29 1.63 9.87 7.27
CA THR A 29 0.31 10.53 7.22
C THR A 29 0.09 11.19 5.85
N GLU A 30 0.50 10.52 4.78
CA GLU A 30 0.35 11.04 3.43
C GLU A 30 -1.11 11.01 3.03
N GLN A 31 -1.56 12.08 2.38
CA GLN A 31 -2.87 12.07 1.74
C GLN A 31 -2.78 11.23 0.48
N TRP A 32 -2.94 9.91 0.64
CA TRP A 32 -2.83 8.95 -0.46
C TRP A 32 -3.73 9.29 -1.65
N VAL A 33 -4.86 9.96 -1.41
CA VAL A 33 -5.71 10.52 -2.48
C VAL A 33 -4.92 11.45 -3.40
N ASN A 34 -4.10 12.35 -2.86
CA ASN A 34 -3.27 13.27 -3.64
C ASN A 34 -2.14 12.55 -4.37
N VAL A 35 -1.52 11.54 -3.73
CA VAL A 35 -0.51 10.70 -4.38
C VAL A 35 -1.12 9.98 -5.58
N THR A 36 -2.31 9.42 -5.40
CA THR A 36 -3.04 8.68 -6.44
C THR A 36 -3.44 9.60 -7.60
N LEU A 37 -3.90 10.82 -7.29
CA LEU A 37 -4.22 11.84 -8.30
C LEU A 37 -3.00 12.24 -9.13
N LYS A 38 -1.85 12.47 -8.48
CA LYS A 38 -0.60 12.84 -9.18
C LYS A 38 -0.11 11.72 -10.11
N GLN A 39 -0.30 10.46 -9.70
CA GLN A 39 0.12 9.32 -10.51
C GLN A 39 -0.89 8.96 -11.62
N THR A 40 -2.17 9.32 -11.45
CA THR A 40 -3.22 9.04 -12.44
C THR A 40 -3.29 10.16 -13.47
N SER A 41 -2.44 10.08 -14.49
CA SER A 41 -2.31 11.09 -15.55
C SER A 41 -3.51 11.20 -16.52
N GLY A 42 -4.60 10.47 -16.28
CA GLY A 42 -5.69 10.27 -17.25
C GLY A 42 -7.01 10.98 -16.97
N GLY A 43 -7.14 11.75 -15.88
CA GLY A 43 -8.38 12.47 -15.54
C GLY A 43 -9.62 11.59 -15.26
N GLN A 44 -9.45 10.26 -15.24
CA GLN A 44 -10.55 9.30 -15.14
C GLN A 44 -11.15 9.21 -13.73
N PHE A 45 -10.41 9.66 -12.71
CA PHE A 45 -10.85 9.62 -11.31
C PHE A 45 -10.57 10.96 -10.63
N THR A 46 -11.56 11.46 -9.90
CA THR A 46 -11.47 12.67 -9.09
C THR A 46 -10.96 12.36 -7.67
N ALA A 47 -10.65 13.41 -6.91
CA ALA A 47 -10.31 13.28 -5.49
C ALA A 47 -11.43 12.60 -4.69
N ALA A 48 -12.69 12.91 -5.02
CA ALA A 48 -13.85 12.32 -4.36
C ALA A 48 -13.97 10.81 -4.65
N ASP A 49 -13.67 10.40 -5.89
CA ASP A 49 -13.69 8.99 -6.28
C ASP A 49 -12.63 8.20 -5.54
N PHE A 50 -11.39 8.71 -5.50
CA PHE A 50 -10.31 8.09 -4.73
C PHE A 50 -10.57 8.09 -3.22
N THR A 51 -11.20 9.13 -2.68
CA THR A 51 -11.60 9.14 -1.26
C THR A 51 -12.54 7.97 -0.97
N ARG A 52 -13.53 7.72 -1.83
CA ARG A 52 -14.47 6.59 -1.67
C ARG A 52 -13.82 5.22 -1.88
N LEU A 53 -12.84 5.13 -2.78
CA LEU A 53 -12.16 3.87 -3.10
C LEU A 53 -11.10 3.49 -2.06
N LEU A 54 -10.34 4.48 -1.60
CA LEU A 54 -9.16 4.28 -0.75
C LEU A 54 -9.49 4.33 0.74
N LEU A 55 -10.58 4.98 1.15
CA LEU A 55 -10.97 5.03 2.56
C LEU A 55 -12.14 4.09 2.84
N VAL A 56 -12.06 3.40 3.97
CA VAL A 56 -13.13 2.58 4.52
C VAL A 56 -13.38 2.99 5.95
N ARG A 57 -14.65 3.09 6.34
CA ARG A 57 -15.03 3.33 7.73
C ARG A 57 -15.03 2.01 8.49
N SER A 58 -14.28 1.95 9.58
CA SER A 58 -14.27 0.83 10.52
C SER A 58 -14.68 1.36 11.89
N GLY A 59 -15.97 1.16 12.23
CA GLY A 59 -16.59 1.76 13.41
C GLY A 59 -16.56 3.29 13.33
N GLU A 60 -15.83 3.92 14.24
CA GLU A 60 -15.65 5.37 14.31
C GLU A 60 -14.39 5.88 13.59
N LYS A 61 -13.54 4.97 13.10
CA LYS A 61 -12.26 5.33 12.48
C LYS A 61 -12.35 5.25 10.96
N MET A 62 -11.69 6.17 10.28
CA MET A 62 -11.41 6.07 8.85
C MET A 62 -10.07 5.37 8.66
N CYS A 63 -10.09 4.28 7.89
CA CYS A 63 -8.93 3.46 7.61
C CYS A 63 -8.65 3.46 6.11
N TRP A 64 -7.38 3.30 5.75
CA TRP A 64 -7.00 3.09 4.37
C TRP A 64 -7.25 1.64 3.93
N ARG A 65 -7.91 1.46 2.79
CA ARG A 65 -8.07 0.18 2.12
C ARG A 65 -6.77 -0.17 1.41
N LEU A 66 -5.95 -1.01 2.04
CA LEU A 66 -4.64 -1.41 1.52
C LEU A 66 -4.70 -2.01 0.11
N GLU A 67 -5.67 -2.88 -0.16
CA GLU A 67 -5.84 -3.47 -1.50
C GLU A 67 -6.04 -2.41 -2.59
N ALA A 68 -6.86 -1.39 -2.32
CA ALA A 68 -7.10 -0.31 -3.28
C ALA A 68 -5.87 0.60 -3.41
N LEU A 69 -5.13 0.83 -2.33
CA LEU A 69 -3.85 1.54 -2.41
C LEU A 69 -2.86 0.81 -3.32
N PHE A 70 -2.66 -0.49 -3.15
CA PHE A 70 -1.76 -1.25 -4.03
C PHE A 70 -2.23 -1.31 -5.49
N LYS A 71 -3.54 -1.19 -5.73
CA LYS A 71 -4.11 -1.17 -7.08
C LYS A 71 -3.91 0.17 -7.79
N HIS A 72 -3.99 1.28 -7.05
CA HIS A 72 -4.06 2.62 -7.63
C HIS A 72 -2.79 3.45 -7.40
N VAL A 73 -1.95 3.07 -6.45
CA VAL A 73 -0.70 3.76 -6.11
C VAL A 73 0.48 2.87 -6.45
N ASP A 74 1.35 3.35 -7.33
CA ASP A 74 2.71 2.85 -7.47
C ASP A 74 3.55 3.37 -6.31
N ILE A 75 3.62 2.55 -5.26
CA ILE A 75 4.34 2.82 -4.02
C ILE A 75 5.83 2.97 -4.26
N CYS A 76 6.40 2.15 -5.15
CA CYS A 76 7.82 2.17 -5.47
C CYS A 76 8.18 3.46 -6.19
N ARG A 77 7.33 3.92 -7.11
CA ARG A 77 7.47 5.23 -7.76
C ARG A 77 7.35 6.36 -6.75
N TRP A 78 6.32 6.35 -5.90
CA TRP A 78 6.17 7.37 -4.85
C TRP A 78 7.41 7.45 -3.97
N PHE A 79 7.93 6.31 -3.49
CA PHE A 79 9.11 6.28 -2.62
C PHE A 79 10.37 6.81 -3.31
N ARG A 80 10.54 6.53 -4.61
CA ARG A 80 11.64 7.13 -5.40
C ARG A 80 11.49 8.64 -5.53
N GLU A 81 10.27 9.14 -5.73
CA GLU A 81 10.00 10.58 -5.91
C GLU A 81 10.07 11.36 -4.59
N THR A 82 9.66 10.76 -3.47
CA THR A 82 9.63 11.43 -2.15
C THR A 82 10.85 11.15 -1.28
N GLY A 83 11.55 10.03 -1.52
CA GLY A 83 12.74 9.62 -0.78
C GLY A 83 14.06 10.05 -1.43
N ALA A 84 14.04 10.60 -2.65
CA ALA A 84 15.22 11.16 -3.33
C ALA A 84 15.60 12.57 -2.84
N VAL A 85 15.43 12.84 -1.54
CA VAL A 85 15.84 14.10 -0.89
C VAL A 85 17.31 14.04 -0.50
#